data_AF-A0A9W6EWM9-F1
#
_entry.id   AF-A0A9W6EWM9-F1
#
_cell.length_a   1.000
_cell.length_b   1.000
_cell.length_c   1.000
_cell.angle_alpha   90.00
_cell.angle_beta   90.00
_cell.angle_gamma   90.00
#
_symmetry.space_group_name_H-M   'P 1'
#
loop_
_entity.id
_entity.type
_entity.pdbx_description
1 polymer ?
#
loop_
_entity_poly.entity_id
_entity_poly.type
_entity_poly.pdbx_seq_one_letter_code
_entity_poly.pdbx_strand_id
1 'polypeptide(L)'
;MNKELKDYEKGIDKKHRFGWAPSYSKEVMSNLPPAVFTTIVLEALENLEWEVVYTDEKCVEARRKNSMGKYTEDIRITYNHGKLLAKSTSVSGMWDLGVNSKRVLLLLHAINEVKKKYSADDLKKLAVEATKKNNWDDYIIPDTLPAPLLLKKPAFIPITIVAILSALALGLVVAFVCIKFIHFVIITELIVGIILSMIITILVKIFNYTQYQQLQKVFIATVIVTYIANIIFQVLILMMEFGSLSPSFMTLFKLKFEYGFTVESLELGSAGLVILWILQPVISYFSGINFMPKGIVDYIINRVPEAVLDFVYYHSLKDIPKNEIRVQLAKRGWTRTKDQDYAFEGVNTRILANIMNRIDS
;
A
#
# COMPACT_ATOMS: atom_id res chain seq x y z
N MET A 1 -7.19 21.71 9.44
CA MET A 1 -8.23 22.46 8.69
C MET A 1 -8.50 23.81 9.35
N ASN A 2 -8.58 24.89 8.55
CA ASN A 2 -8.83 26.27 9.01
C ASN A 2 -10.24 26.46 9.62
N LYS A 3 -10.43 27.50 10.44
CA LYS A 3 -11.68 27.82 11.17
C LYS A 3 -12.85 28.13 10.22
N GLU A 4 -12.62 28.86 9.14
CA GLU A 4 -13.65 29.20 8.14
C GLU A 4 -14.24 27.94 7.48
N LEU A 5 -13.37 27.00 7.08
CA LEU A 5 -13.78 25.71 6.53
C LEU A 5 -14.57 24.86 7.55
N LYS A 6 -14.21 24.91 8.85
CA LYS A 6 -14.94 24.22 9.92
C LYS A 6 -16.33 24.82 10.16
N ASP A 7 -16.48 26.12 10.01
CA ASP A 7 -17.77 26.79 10.21
C ASP A 7 -18.69 26.60 9.00
N TYR A 8 -18.14 26.67 7.76
CA TYR A 8 -18.88 26.27 6.56
C TYR A 8 -19.32 24.80 6.64
N GLU A 9 -18.44 23.91 7.08
CA GLU A 9 -18.74 22.48 7.24
C GLU A 9 -19.99 22.21 8.10
N LYS A 10 -20.24 23.02 9.14
CA LYS A 10 -21.41 22.87 10.02
C LYS A 10 -22.72 23.28 9.35
N GLY A 11 -22.68 24.22 8.41
CA GLY A 11 -23.85 24.74 7.70
C GLY A 11 -24.25 23.97 6.45
N ILE A 12 -23.56 22.86 6.11
CA ILE A 12 -23.87 22.09 4.91
C ILE A 12 -25.08 21.18 5.12
N ASP A 13 -26.11 21.37 4.29
CA ASP A 13 -27.25 20.47 4.20
C ASP A 13 -26.84 19.08 3.72
N LYS A 14 -27.12 18.08 4.55
CA LYS A 14 -26.74 16.69 4.31
C LYS A 14 -27.75 16.00 3.40
N LYS A 15 -27.26 15.26 2.41
CA LYS A 15 -28.06 14.40 1.53
C LYS A 15 -27.72 12.95 1.79
N HIS A 16 -28.64 12.26 2.44
CA HIS A 16 -28.49 10.85 2.81
C HIS A 16 -28.59 9.95 1.58
N ARG A 17 -27.81 8.87 1.54
CA ARG A 17 -27.86 7.85 0.48
C ARG A 17 -27.69 6.45 1.04
N PHE A 18 -28.42 5.50 0.48
CA PHE A 18 -28.38 4.09 0.86
C PHE A 18 -27.92 3.24 -0.34
N GLY A 19 -27.11 2.21 -0.08
CA GLY A 19 -26.54 1.34 -1.10
C GLY A 19 -25.17 0.81 -0.67
N TRP A 20 -24.68 -0.24 -1.32
CA TRP A 20 -23.34 -0.76 -1.06
C TRP A 20 -22.28 0.25 -1.53
N ALA A 21 -21.39 0.69 -0.65
CA ALA A 21 -20.42 1.78 -0.90
C ALA A 21 -21.12 3.05 -1.44
N PRO A 22 -21.99 3.68 -0.63
CA PRO A 22 -22.81 4.81 -1.07
C PRO A 22 -21.93 5.96 -1.58
N SER A 23 -22.41 6.65 -2.61
CA SER A 23 -21.64 7.71 -3.27
C SER A 23 -22.49 8.94 -3.60
N TYR A 24 -21.86 10.10 -3.53
CA TYR A 24 -22.45 11.38 -3.89
C TYR A 24 -21.58 12.09 -4.91
N SER A 25 -22.19 12.63 -5.96
CA SER A 25 -21.50 13.42 -6.98
C SER A 25 -22.18 14.76 -7.22
N LYS A 26 -21.38 15.79 -7.48
CA LYS A 26 -21.86 17.10 -7.89
C LYS A 26 -20.97 17.67 -8.99
N GLU A 27 -21.62 18.16 -10.04
CA GLU A 27 -20.97 18.86 -11.15
C GLU A 27 -21.12 20.37 -10.95
N VAL A 28 -20.04 21.12 -11.17
CA VAL A 28 -20.02 22.58 -11.07
C VAL A 28 -19.24 23.17 -12.24
N MET A 29 -19.74 24.25 -12.82
CA MET A 29 -19.01 25.03 -13.83
C MET A 29 -17.78 25.67 -13.19
N SER A 30 -16.63 25.49 -13.84
CA SER A 30 -15.35 26.01 -13.39
C SER A 30 -14.62 26.71 -14.52
N ASN A 31 -14.49 28.03 -14.40
CA ASN A 31 -13.66 28.85 -15.30
C ASN A 31 -12.15 28.68 -15.03
N LEU A 32 -11.70 27.54 -14.50
CA LEU A 32 -10.29 27.26 -14.27
C LEU A 32 -9.64 26.79 -15.57
N PRO A 33 -8.43 27.31 -15.92
CA PRO A 33 -7.65 26.73 -17.00
C PRO A 33 -7.31 25.25 -16.67
N PRO A 34 -7.35 24.33 -17.65
CA PRO A 34 -7.08 22.91 -17.42
C PRO A 34 -5.72 22.66 -16.78
N ALA A 35 -4.71 23.44 -17.16
CA ALA A 35 -3.34 23.32 -16.62
C ALA A 35 -3.23 23.60 -15.11
N VAL A 36 -4.10 24.45 -14.55
CA VAL A 36 -4.04 24.89 -13.15
C VAL A 36 -4.95 24.05 -12.24
N PHE A 37 -5.83 23.26 -12.86
CA PHE A 37 -6.80 22.44 -12.17
C PHE A 37 -6.15 21.62 -11.06
N THR A 38 -5.12 20.85 -11.41
CA THR A 38 -4.43 19.94 -10.50
C THR A 38 -3.83 20.70 -9.33
N THR A 39 -3.10 21.80 -9.59
CA THR A 39 -2.45 22.58 -8.53
C THR A 39 -3.44 23.17 -7.53
N ILE A 40 -4.54 23.74 -8.00
CA ILE A 40 -5.58 24.32 -7.13
C ILE A 40 -6.27 23.24 -6.30
N VAL A 41 -6.55 22.09 -6.90
CA VAL A 41 -7.19 20.99 -6.19
C VAL A 41 -6.26 20.39 -5.14
N LEU A 42 -4.97 20.26 -5.43
CA LEU A 42 -3.97 19.80 -4.46
C LEU A 42 -3.87 20.74 -3.25
N GLU A 43 -3.80 22.06 -3.47
CA GLU A 43 -3.78 23.03 -2.36
C GLU A 43 -5.10 23.00 -1.56
N ALA A 44 -6.23 22.82 -2.23
CA ALA A 44 -7.52 22.68 -1.55
C ALA A 44 -7.58 21.41 -0.68
N LEU A 45 -7.04 20.29 -1.16
CA LEU A 45 -6.97 19.03 -0.42
C LEU A 45 -6.01 19.12 0.77
N GLU A 46 -4.87 19.79 0.61
CA GLU A 46 -3.93 20.07 1.70
C GLU A 46 -4.60 20.90 2.81
N ASN A 47 -5.32 21.96 2.46
CA ASN A 47 -6.08 22.78 3.41
C ASN A 47 -7.15 21.98 4.19
N LEU A 48 -7.67 20.92 3.58
CA LEU A 48 -8.65 20.00 4.16
C LEU A 48 -8.01 18.83 4.91
N GLU A 49 -6.68 18.70 4.90
CA GLU A 49 -5.92 17.58 5.48
C GLU A 49 -6.28 16.21 4.86
N TRP A 50 -6.53 16.19 3.55
CA TRP A 50 -6.76 14.96 2.79
C TRP A 50 -5.44 14.42 2.25
N GLU A 51 -5.28 13.11 2.27
CA GLU A 51 -4.11 12.44 1.71
C GLU A 51 -4.34 12.19 0.23
N VAL A 52 -3.58 12.86 -0.63
CA VAL A 52 -3.65 12.68 -2.08
C VAL A 52 -3.11 11.29 -2.44
N VAL A 53 -3.90 10.51 -3.16
CA VAL A 53 -3.54 9.14 -3.57
C VAL A 53 -3.24 9.07 -5.07
N TYR A 54 -3.89 9.93 -5.86
CA TYR A 54 -3.68 9.96 -7.30
C TYR A 54 -3.82 11.38 -7.85
N THR A 55 -2.99 11.69 -8.84
CA THR A 55 -2.99 12.98 -9.53
C THR A 55 -2.69 12.77 -11.00
N ASP A 56 -3.50 13.40 -11.85
CA ASP A 56 -3.42 13.44 -13.30
C ASP A 56 -3.77 14.86 -13.78
N GLU A 57 -3.62 15.14 -15.06
CA GLU A 57 -3.95 16.42 -15.70
C GLU A 57 -5.44 16.77 -15.57
N LYS A 58 -6.31 15.75 -15.49
CA LYS A 58 -7.76 15.92 -15.45
C LYS A 58 -8.42 15.27 -14.24
N CYS A 59 -7.65 14.62 -13.37
CA CYS A 59 -8.22 13.89 -12.24
C CYS A 59 -7.34 13.99 -11.01
N VAL A 60 -7.93 14.24 -9.85
CA VAL A 60 -7.24 14.15 -8.56
C VAL A 60 -8.09 13.29 -7.64
N GLU A 61 -7.45 12.35 -6.96
CA GLU A 61 -8.08 11.49 -5.97
C GLU A 61 -7.37 11.61 -4.64
N ALA A 62 -8.17 11.67 -3.58
CA ALA A 62 -7.66 11.75 -2.23
C ALA A 62 -8.53 10.93 -1.28
N ARG A 63 -7.90 10.51 -0.17
CA ARG A 63 -8.54 9.75 0.89
C ARG A 63 -8.47 10.50 2.20
N ARG A 64 -9.51 10.32 3.00
CA ARG A 64 -9.59 10.91 4.33
C ARG A 64 -9.43 9.86 5.41
N LYS A 65 -8.54 10.14 6.36
CA LYS A 65 -8.40 9.36 7.60
C LYS A 65 -9.33 9.92 8.68
N ASN A 66 -9.91 9.04 9.49
CA ASN A 66 -10.59 9.42 10.72
C ASN A 66 -9.58 9.67 11.86
N SER A 67 -10.07 10.05 13.04
CA SER A 67 -9.25 10.26 14.24
C SER A 67 -8.46 9.01 14.70
N MET A 68 -8.83 7.83 14.20
CA MET A 68 -8.16 6.55 14.44
C MET A 68 -7.19 6.15 13.30
N GLY A 69 -6.94 7.04 12.34
CA GLY A 69 -6.03 6.79 11.22
C GLY A 69 -6.56 5.86 10.13
N LYS A 70 -7.83 5.43 10.18
CA LYS A 70 -8.45 4.56 9.15
C LYS A 70 -9.06 5.40 8.03
N TYR A 71 -8.89 4.96 6.79
CA TYR A 71 -9.55 5.57 5.63
C TYR A 71 -11.06 5.32 5.69
N THR A 72 -11.83 6.40 5.55
CA THR A 72 -13.29 6.37 5.66
C THR A 72 -13.97 6.76 4.36
N GLU A 73 -13.42 7.72 3.64
CA GLU A 73 -13.99 8.25 2.41
C GLU A 73 -12.90 8.48 1.35
N ASP A 74 -13.28 8.18 0.12
CA ASP A 74 -12.51 8.49 -1.08
C ASP A 74 -13.22 9.65 -1.80
N ILE A 75 -12.44 10.57 -2.36
CA ILE A 75 -12.95 11.66 -3.20
C ILE A 75 -12.17 11.70 -4.51
N ARG A 76 -12.91 11.78 -5.61
CA ARG A 76 -12.40 11.92 -6.96
C ARG A 76 -12.93 13.22 -7.53
N ILE A 77 -12.05 14.09 -8.00
CA ILE A 77 -12.42 15.26 -8.78
C ILE A 77 -11.91 15.07 -10.19
N THR A 78 -12.81 15.19 -11.15
CA THR A 78 -12.49 15.15 -12.58
C THR A 78 -12.79 16.50 -13.22
N TYR A 79 -11.86 16.99 -14.03
CA TYR A 79 -12.02 18.17 -14.86
C TYR A 79 -12.40 17.77 -16.29
N ASN A 80 -13.53 18.28 -16.76
CA ASN A 80 -14.00 18.02 -18.11
C ASN A 80 -14.53 19.32 -18.76
N HIS A 81 -13.80 19.86 -19.74
CA HIS A 81 -14.19 21.02 -20.55
C HIS A 81 -14.80 22.19 -19.75
N GLY A 82 -14.08 22.69 -18.74
CA GLY A 82 -14.56 23.81 -17.90
C GLY A 82 -15.59 23.42 -16.84
N LYS A 83 -15.71 22.12 -16.53
CA LYS A 83 -16.57 21.61 -15.46
C LYS A 83 -15.81 20.73 -14.51
N LEU A 84 -16.14 20.84 -13.23
CA LEU A 84 -15.61 20.01 -12.15
C LEU A 84 -16.67 19.02 -11.72
N LEU A 85 -16.37 17.72 -11.86
CA LEU A 85 -17.16 16.64 -11.30
C LEU A 85 -16.47 16.15 -10.03
N ALA A 86 -17.01 16.50 -8.88
CA ALA A 86 -16.55 15.99 -7.59
C ALA A 86 -17.45 14.84 -7.15
N LYS A 87 -16.87 13.65 -6.94
CA LYS A 87 -17.55 12.44 -6.46
C LYS A 87 -16.87 11.95 -5.19
N SER A 88 -17.65 11.69 -4.15
CA SER A 88 -17.17 11.04 -2.93
C SER A 88 -17.88 9.72 -2.72
N THR A 89 -17.11 8.71 -2.31
CA THR A 89 -17.53 7.32 -2.08
C THR A 89 -17.09 6.89 -0.70
N SER A 90 -17.98 6.24 0.05
CA SER A 90 -17.59 5.61 1.32
C SER A 90 -16.80 4.34 1.05
N VAL A 91 -15.68 4.16 1.75
CA VAL A 91 -14.80 2.97 1.60
C VAL A 91 -15.52 1.69 2.04
N SER A 92 -16.42 1.80 3.01
CA SER A 92 -17.25 0.67 3.47
C SER A 92 -18.57 1.15 4.07
N GLY A 93 -19.54 0.24 4.18
CA GLY A 93 -20.86 0.49 4.74
C GLY A 93 -21.97 0.55 3.69
N MET A 94 -23.21 0.41 4.17
CA MET A 94 -24.42 0.41 3.34
C MET A 94 -25.23 1.71 3.43
N TRP A 95 -24.82 2.62 4.33
CA TRP A 95 -25.56 3.85 4.60
C TRP A 95 -24.63 5.04 4.78
N ASP A 96 -24.85 6.06 3.95
CA ASP A 96 -24.22 7.36 4.06
C ASP A 96 -25.17 8.33 4.76
N LEU A 97 -24.83 8.72 5.99
CA LEU A 97 -25.54 9.73 6.77
C LEU A 97 -25.28 11.17 6.26
N GLY A 98 -25.22 11.33 4.94
CA GLY A 98 -24.90 12.57 4.23
C GLY A 98 -23.48 13.07 4.48
N VAL A 99 -22.57 12.15 4.79
CA VAL A 99 -21.14 12.40 4.93
C VAL A 99 -20.54 12.69 3.56
N ASN A 100 -20.82 11.88 2.53
CA ASN A 100 -20.22 12.10 1.20
C ASN A 100 -20.71 13.41 0.56
N SER A 101 -21.99 13.76 0.72
CA SER A 101 -22.52 15.04 0.22
C SER A 101 -21.84 16.23 0.88
N LYS A 102 -21.60 16.11 2.19
CA LYS A 102 -20.89 17.11 2.97
C LYS A 102 -19.44 17.27 2.51
N ARG A 103 -18.74 16.17 2.21
CA ARG A 103 -17.35 16.20 1.71
C ARG A 103 -17.25 16.83 0.33
N VAL A 104 -18.13 16.45 -0.60
CA VAL A 104 -18.14 17.04 -1.95
C VAL A 104 -18.40 18.53 -1.90
N LEU A 105 -19.37 18.99 -1.10
CA LEU A 105 -19.69 20.41 -0.99
C LEU A 105 -18.56 21.20 -0.31
N LEU A 106 -17.95 20.65 0.73
CA LEU A 106 -16.81 21.26 1.42
C LEU A 106 -15.60 21.40 0.50
N LEU A 107 -15.30 20.36 -0.29
CA LEU A 107 -14.19 20.38 -1.23
C LEU A 107 -14.39 21.40 -2.36
N LEU A 108 -15.60 21.46 -2.93
CA LEU A 108 -15.94 22.49 -3.93
C LEU A 108 -15.83 23.90 -3.35
N HIS A 109 -16.14 24.09 -2.07
CA HIS A 109 -15.95 25.37 -1.39
C HIS A 109 -14.46 25.71 -1.22
N ALA A 110 -13.66 24.78 -0.70
CA ALA A 110 -12.22 24.96 -0.54
C ALA A 110 -11.52 25.29 -1.88
N ILE A 111 -11.90 24.61 -2.97
CA ILE A 111 -11.40 24.92 -4.32
C ILE A 111 -11.73 26.36 -4.72
N ASN A 112 -12.94 26.83 -4.43
CA ASN A 112 -13.33 28.21 -4.73
C ASN A 112 -12.59 29.23 -3.86
N GLU A 113 -12.31 28.92 -2.60
CA GLU A 113 -11.49 29.78 -1.73
C GLU A 113 -10.06 29.88 -2.22
N VAL A 114 -9.42 28.75 -2.52
CA VAL A 114 -8.08 28.72 -3.12
C VAL A 114 -8.06 29.49 -4.43
N LYS A 115 -9.05 29.28 -5.31
CA LYS A 115 -9.17 30.02 -6.57
C LYS A 115 -9.23 31.54 -6.36
N LYS A 116 -9.90 32.03 -5.31
CA LYS A 116 -9.99 33.47 -5.02
C LYS A 116 -8.67 34.07 -4.56
N LYS A 117 -7.72 33.28 -4.07
CA LYS A 117 -6.39 33.76 -3.66
C LYS A 117 -5.51 34.16 -4.85
N TYR A 118 -5.77 33.60 -6.03
CA TYR A 118 -4.96 33.82 -7.22
C TYR A 118 -5.57 34.88 -8.13
N SER A 119 -4.77 35.87 -8.54
CA SER A 119 -5.18 36.80 -9.59
C SER A 119 -5.21 36.10 -10.96
N ALA A 120 -5.87 36.72 -11.94
CA ALA A 120 -5.95 36.15 -13.30
C ALA A 120 -4.55 35.95 -13.94
N ASP A 121 -3.56 36.76 -13.55
CA ASP A 121 -2.18 36.64 -14.05
C ASP A 121 -1.37 35.60 -13.28
N ASP A 122 -1.65 35.39 -11.99
CA ASP A 122 -1.02 34.30 -11.21
C ASP A 122 -1.52 32.92 -11.67
N LEU A 123 -2.81 32.81 -12.01
CA LEU A 123 -3.37 31.60 -12.62
C LEU A 123 -2.69 31.28 -13.96
N LYS A 124 -2.32 32.30 -14.76
CA LYS A 124 -1.57 32.09 -16.01
C LYS A 124 -0.14 31.62 -15.74
N LYS A 125 0.55 32.18 -14.74
CA LYS A 125 1.90 31.71 -14.35
C LYS A 125 1.88 30.27 -13.84
N LEU A 126 0.93 29.94 -12.97
CA LEU A 126 0.72 28.58 -12.50
C LEU A 126 0.38 27.61 -13.64
N ALA A 127 -0.38 28.06 -14.65
CA ALA A 127 -0.69 27.26 -15.82
C ALA A 127 0.58 26.92 -16.61
N VAL A 128 1.48 27.89 -16.78
CA VAL A 128 2.77 27.73 -17.45
C VAL A 128 3.69 26.80 -16.66
N GLU A 129 3.72 26.90 -15.33
CA GLU A 129 4.53 26.01 -14.49
C GLU A 129 4.01 24.57 -14.46
N ALA A 130 2.69 24.39 -14.36
CA ALA A 130 2.06 23.07 -14.36
C ALA A 130 2.16 22.38 -15.73
N THR A 131 2.03 23.14 -16.82
CA THR A 131 2.30 22.60 -18.17
C THR A 131 3.75 22.20 -18.34
N LYS A 132 4.73 22.99 -17.86
CA LYS A 132 6.15 22.58 -17.88
C LYS A 132 6.42 21.27 -17.11
N LYS A 133 5.71 21.03 -16.00
CA LYS A 133 5.90 19.83 -15.17
C LYS A 133 5.36 18.55 -15.83
N ASN A 134 4.25 18.65 -16.56
CA ASN A 134 3.62 17.51 -17.22
C ASN A 134 4.04 17.35 -18.69
N ASN A 135 4.54 18.43 -19.30
CA ASN A 135 5.04 18.42 -20.66
C ASN A 135 6.48 17.90 -20.69
N TRP A 136 6.63 16.62 -21.00
CA TRP A 136 7.94 16.01 -21.23
C TRP A 136 8.64 16.58 -22.47
N ASP A 137 7.96 17.28 -23.38
CA ASP A 137 8.60 17.85 -24.58
C ASP A 137 9.66 18.92 -24.25
N ASP A 138 9.53 19.59 -23.09
CA ASP A 138 10.50 20.58 -22.59
C ASP A 138 11.52 19.98 -21.60
N TYR A 139 11.57 18.64 -21.47
CA TYR A 139 12.51 17.97 -20.55
C TYR A 139 13.96 18.25 -20.95
N ILE A 140 14.68 18.94 -20.06
CA ILE A 140 16.11 19.20 -20.22
C ILE A 140 16.87 17.96 -19.78
N ILE A 141 17.44 17.24 -20.74
CA ILE A 141 18.28 16.09 -20.46
C ILE A 141 19.50 16.57 -19.66
N PRO A 142 19.70 16.07 -18.43
CA PRO A 142 20.84 16.51 -17.63
C PRO A 142 22.15 16.03 -18.25
N ASP A 143 23.17 16.91 -18.21
CA ASP A 143 24.51 16.62 -18.73
C ASP A 143 25.19 15.51 -17.93
N THR A 144 24.89 15.42 -16.63
CA THR A 144 25.39 14.37 -15.73
C THR A 144 24.24 13.72 -14.96
N LEU A 145 24.35 12.42 -14.72
CA LEU A 145 23.41 11.67 -13.89
C LEU A 145 24.04 11.36 -12.53
N PRO A 146 23.25 11.32 -11.44
CA PRO A 146 23.74 10.81 -10.16
C PRO A 146 24.33 9.40 -10.33
N ALA A 147 25.44 9.13 -9.66
CA ALA A 147 26.10 7.84 -9.76
C ALA A 147 25.21 6.70 -9.24
N PRO A 148 25.32 5.47 -9.79
CA PRO A 148 24.59 4.32 -9.29
C PRO A 148 24.99 4.01 -7.84
N LEU A 149 23.99 3.65 -7.01
CA LEU A 149 24.24 3.18 -5.66
C LEU A 149 25.05 1.88 -5.71
N LEU A 150 26.04 1.76 -4.81
CA LEU A 150 26.84 0.54 -4.68
C LEU A 150 25.99 -0.57 -4.02
N LEU A 151 25.28 -1.34 -4.84
CA LEU A 151 24.41 -2.41 -4.37
C LEU A 151 25.12 -3.76 -4.34
N LYS A 152 24.80 -4.57 -3.31
CA LYS A 152 25.26 -5.96 -3.18
C LYS A 152 24.73 -6.84 -4.32
N LYS A 153 25.38 -7.98 -4.56
CA LYS A 153 24.87 -8.98 -5.52
C LYS A 153 23.58 -9.62 -4.97
N PRO A 154 22.52 -9.74 -5.80
CA PRO A 154 21.31 -10.45 -5.43
C PRO A 154 21.61 -11.84 -4.89
N ALA A 155 21.12 -12.16 -3.69
CA ALA A 155 21.35 -13.43 -3.04
C ALA A 155 20.06 -14.04 -2.49
N PHE A 156 19.58 -15.11 -3.12
CA PHE A 156 18.31 -15.76 -2.75
C PHE A 156 18.44 -16.76 -1.58
N ILE A 157 19.52 -17.55 -1.57
CA ILE A 157 19.72 -18.61 -0.56
C ILE A 157 19.73 -18.04 0.87
N PRO A 158 20.47 -16.94 1.18
CA PRO A 158 20.46 -16.37 2.52
C PRO A 158 19.09 -15.86 2.96
N ILE A 159 18.29 -15.30 2.04
CA ILE A 159 16.90 -14.88 2.33
C ILE A 159 16.09 -16.08 2.81
N THR A 160 16.16 -17.20 2.08
CA THR A 160 15.39 -18.40 2.40
C THR A 160 15.75 -18.94 3.79
N ILE A 161 17.06 -19.04 4.10
CA ILE A 161 17.53 -19.56 5.39
C ILE A 161 17.06 -18.65 6.54
N VAL A 162 17.31 -17.34 6.43
CA VAL A 162 16.95 -16.40 7.51
C VAL A 162 15.44 -16.32 7.68
N ALA A 163 14.67 -16.34 6.60
CA ALA A 163 13.21 -16.31 6.67
C ALA A 163 12.63 -17.56 7.36
N ILE A 164 13.19 -18.75 7.10
CA ILE A 164 12.79 -19.99 7.79
C ILE A 164 13.14 -19.91 9.28
N LEU A 165 14.33 -19.44 9.64
CA LEU A 165 14.71 -19.27 11.05
C LEU A 165 13.79 -18.27 11.77
N SER A 166 13.44 -17.17 11.11
CA SER A 166 12.47 -16.21 11.63
C SER A 166 11.07 -16.80 11.79
N ALA A 167 10.62 -17.64 10.85
CA ALA A 167 9.35 -18.35 10.94
C ALA A 167 9.31 -19.32 12.15
N LEU A 168 10.40 -20.03 12.42
CA LEU A 168 10.53 -20.87 13.61
C LEU A 168 10.44 -20.04 14.90
N ALA A 169 11.20 -18.93 14.97
CA ALA A 169 11.14 -18.03 16.12
C ALA A 169 9.74 -17.44 16.33
N LEU A 170 9.07 -17.04 15.25
CA LEU A 170 7.71 -16.52 15.31
C LEU A 170 6.71 -17.59 15.75
N GLY A 171 6.85 -18.84 15.27
CA GLY A 171 6.05 -19.97 15.71
C GLY A 171 6.14 -20.21 17.21
N LEU A 172 7.34 -20.06 17.80
CA LEU A 172 7.53 -20.13 19.25
C LEU A 172 6.81 -19.00 19.99
N VAL A 173 6.89 -17.76 19.49
CA VAL A 173 6.18 -16.62 20.07
C VAL A 173 4.67 -16.83 20.03
N VAL A 174 4.12 -17.27 18.89
CA VAL A 174 2.69 -17.57 18.76
C VAL A 174 2.28 -18.69 19.72
N ALA A 175 3.08 -19.75 19.84
CA ALA A 175 2.81 -20.85 20.76
C ALA A 175 2.73 -20.38 22.22
N PHE A 176 3.67 -19.53 22.63
CA PHE A 176 3.67 -18.93 23.96
C PHE A 176 2.42 -18.08 24.20
N VAL A 177 2.03 -17.25 23.22
CA VAL A 177 0.80 -16.46 23.30
C VAL A 177 -0.44 -17.34 23.41
N CYS A 178 -0.54 -18.42 22.62
CA CYS A 178 -1.68 -19.33 22.64
C CYS A 178 -1.86 -20.06 23.97
N ILE A 179 -0.77 -20.36 24.69
CA ILE A 179 -0.82 -21.08 25.97
C ILE A 179 -1.01 -20.13 27.16
N LYS A 180 -0.28 -19.02 27.18
CA LYS A 180 -0.23 -18.13 28.35
C LYS A 180 -1.26 -17.01 28.33
N PHE A 181 -1.84 -16.68 27.18
CA PHE A 181 -2.74 -15.55 27.02
C PHE A 181 -4.02 -15.93 26.27
N ILE A 182 -5.02 -15.05 26.31
CA ILE A 182 -6.23 -15.19 25.51
C ILE A 182 -5.87 -14.95 24.04
N HIS A 183 -6.03 -15.99 23.23
CA HIS A 183 -5.69 -15.97 21.81
C HIS A 183 -6.88 -15.54 20.95
N PHE A 184 -6.84 -14.30 20.45
CA PHE A 184 -7.78 -13.80 19.46
C PHE A 184 -7.32 -14.18 18.05
N VAL A 185 -7.73 -15.38 17.60
CA VAL A 185 -7.30 -16.02 16.34
C VAL A 185 -7.14 -15.01 15.19
N ILE A 186 -8.20 -14.30 14.83
CA ILE A 186 -8.18 -13.38 13.67
C ILE A 186 -7.11 -12.30 13.82
N ILE A 187 -7.04 -11.65 14.99
CA ILE A 187 -6.10 -10.55 15.22
C ILE A 187 -4.66 -11.08 15.21
N THR A 188 -4.41 -12.20 15.89
CA THR A 188 -3.08 -12.80 15.93
C THR A 188 -2.60 -13.20 14.54
N GLU A 189 -3.44 -13.85 13.73
CA GLU A 189 -3.02 -14.26 12.37
C GLU A 189 -2.83 -13.09 11.41
N LEU A 190 -3.60 -12.01 11.55
CA LEU A 190 -3.33 -10.78 10.80
C LEU A 190 -1.94 -10.23 11.14
N ILE A 191 -1.58 -10.18 12.43
CA ILE A 191 -0.28 -9.69 12.89
C ILE A 191 0.86 -10.59 12.42
N VAL A 192 0.70 -11.92 12.50
CA VAL A 192 1.71 -12.90 12.05
C VAL A 192 2.05 -12.69 10.58
N GLY A 193 1.05 -12.60 9.70
CA GLY A 193 1.29 -12.38 8.28
C GLY A 193 1.94 -11.03 7.97
N ILE A 194 1.57 -9.96 8.70
CA ILE A 194 2.23 -8.64 8.59
C ILE A 194 3.72 -8.73 8.98
N ILE A 195 4.03 -9.38 10.11
CA ILE A 195 5.42 -9.56 10.58
C ILE A 195 6.24 -10.33 9.55
N LEU A 196 5.74 -11.47 9.05
CA LEU A 196 6.43 -12.25 8.03
C LEU A 196 6.67 -11.44 6.75
N SER A 197 5.69 -10.66 6.31
CA SER A 197 5.82 -9.75 5.17
C SER A 197 6.91 -8.69 5.37
N MET A 198 6.96 -8.08 6.57
CA MET A 198 8.01 -7.12 6.93
C MET A 198 9.39 -7.77 6.92
N ILE A 199 9.52 -8.98 7.46
CA ILE A 199 10.78 -9.74 7.47
C ILE A 199 11.26 -9.99 6.04
N ILE A 200 10.40 -10.49 5.14
CA ILE A 200 10.76 -10.67 3.73
C ILE A 200 11.19 -9.34 3.10
N THR A 201 10.46 -8.25 3.34
CA THR A 201 10.81 -6.92 2.82
C THR A 201 12.19 -6.45 3.30
N ILE A 202 12.52 -6.64 4.58
CA ILE A 202 13.83 -6.32 5.13
C ILE A 202 14.92 -7.17 4.47
N LEU A 203 14.68 -8.47 4.30
CA LEU A 203 15.63 -9.38 3.65
C LEU A 203 15.87 -9.02 2.18
N VAL A 204 14.83 -8.60 1.44
CA VAL A 204 14.95 -8.07 0.08
C VAL A 204 15.90 -6.86 0.03
N LYS A 205 15.79 -5.94 1.00
CA LYS A 205 16.67 -4.77 1.09
C LYS A 205 18.11 -5.15 1.41
N ILE A 206 18.32 -6.10 2.33
CA ILE A 206 19.66 -6.54 2.77
C ILE A 206 20.40 -7.31 1.66
N PHE A 207 19.68 -8.19 0.96
CA PHE A 207 20.24 -9.12 -0.03
C PHE A 207 20.00 -8.71 -1.48
N ASN A 208 19.35 -7.55 -1.71
CA ASN A 208 19.08 -6.95 -3.02
C ASN A 208 18.46 -7.95 -4.02
N TYR A 209 17.39 -8.63 -3.62
CA TYR A 209 16.73 -9.67 -4.42
C TYR A 209 15.26 -9.33 -4.64
N THR A 210 14.85 -9.07 -5.89
CA THR A 210 13.52 -8.51 -6.20
C THR A 210 12.60 -9.45 -7.00
N GLN A 211 12.98 -10.72 -7.20
CA GLN A 211 12.14 -11.66 -7.96
C GLN A 211 10.90 -12.10 -7.17
N TYR A 212 9.78 -11.42 -7.43
CA TYR A 212 8.53 -11.57 -6.68
C TYR A 212 8.02 -13.02 -6.61
N GLN A 213 8.00 -13.76 -7.71
CA GLN A 213 7.49 -15.14 -7.74
C GLN A 213 8.26 -16.07 -6.78
N GLN A 214 9.57 -15.88 -6.66
CA GLN A 214 10.38 -16.69 -5.74
C GLN A 214 10.20 -16.24 -4.30
N LEU A 215 10.11 -14.93 -4.06
CA LEU A 215 9.81 -14.37 -2.73
C LEU A 215 8.44 -14.82 -2.22
N GLN A 216 7.44 -14.90 -3.10
CA GLN A 216 6.11 -15.42 -2.75
C GLN A 216 6.17 -16.90 -2.35
N LYS A 217 6.97 -17.73 -3.04
CA LYS A 217 7.18 -19.13 -2.63
C LYS A 217 7.84 -19.24 -1.26
N VAL A 218 8.85 -18.42 -0.99
CA VAL A 218 9.48 -18.34 0.34
C VAL A 218 8.46 -17.90 1.39
N PHE A 219 7.65 -16.89 1.08
CA PHE A 219 6.61 -16.40 2.00
C PHE A 219 5.60 -17.51 2.34
N ILE A 220 5.08 -18.24 1.34
CA ILE A 220 4.18 -19.39 1.55
C ILE A 220 4.85 -20.44 2.45
N ALA A 221 6.11 -20.79 2.18
CA ALA A 221 6.85 -21.74 2.99
C ALA A 221 7.00 -21.27 4.44
N THR A 222 7.31 -19.98 4.67
CA THR A 222 7.44 -19.42 6.02
C THR A 222 6.13 -19.39 6.78
N VAL A 223 5.00 -19.13 6.12
CA VAL A 223 3.67 -19.23 6.74
C VAL A 223 3.45 -20.66 7.23
N ILE A 224 3.62 -21.65 6.34
CA ILE A 224 3.44 -23.08 6.70
C ILE A 224 4.35 -23.48 7.87
N VAL A 225 5.64 -23.15 7.78
CA VAL A 225 6.62 -23.44 8.83
C VAL A 225 6.22 -22.79 10.16
N THR A 226 5.72 -21.56 10.15
CA THR A 226 5.29 -20.85 11.38
C THR A 226 4.19 -21.61 12.10
N TYR A 227 3.19 -22.13 11.39
CA TYR A 227 2.07 -22.85 12.02
C TYR A 227 2.43 -24.28 12.44
N ILE A 228 3.24 -24.98 11.66
CA ILE A 228 3.77 -26.29 12.08
C ILE A 228 4.61 -26.10 13.35
N ALA A 229 5.51 -25.11 13.35
CA ALA A 229 6.34 -24.79 14.49
C ALA A 229 5.50 -24.39 15.71
N ASN A 230 4.46 -23.57 15.52
CA ASN A 230 3.51 -23.20 16.57
C ASN A 230 2.89 -24.44 17.23
N ILE A 231 2.38 -25.40 16.46
CA ILE A 231 1.79 -26.64 17.01
C ILE A 231 2.83 -27.41 17.82
N ILE A 232 4.04 -27.58 17.28
CA ILE A 232 5.13 -28.31 17.95
C ILE A 232 5.54 -27.61 19.25
N PHE A 233 5.75 -26.29 19.21
CA PHE A 233 6.16 -25.51 20.38
C PHE A 233 5.08 -25.46 21.45
N GLN A 234 3.80 -25.44 21.08
CA GLN A 234 2.74 -25.54 22.08
C GLN A 234 2.82 -26.85 22.86
N VAL A 235 3.04 -27.97 22.17
CA VAL A 235 3.21 -29.26 22.84
C VAL A 235 4.46 -29.24 23.73
N LEU A 236 5.58 -28.71 23.24
CA LEU A 236 6.83 -28.61 24.02
C LEU A 236 6.67 -27.75 25.28
N ILE A 237 6.01 -26.59 25.19
CA ILE A 237 5.76 -25.70 26.33
C ILE A 237 4.89 -26.42 27.38
N LEU A 238 3.83 -27.11 26.96
CA LEU A 238 3.00 -27.90 27.88
C LEU A 238 3.81 -29.00 28.57
N MET A 239 4.63 -29.74 27.82
CA MET A 239 5.51 -30.77 28.40
C MET A 239 6.46 -30.18 29.46
N MET A 240 7.01 -28.99 29.21
CA MET A 240 7.85 -28.29 30.18
C MET A 240 7.09 -27.88 31.45
N GLU A 241 5.81 -27.50 31.34
CA GLU A 241 4.98 -27.12 32.49
C GLU A 241 4.61 -28.31 33.37
N PHE A 242 4.38 -29.49 32.79
CA PHE A 242 4.00 -30.71 33.52
C PHE A 242 5.19 -31.53 34.06
N GLY A 243 6.43 -31.17 33.72
CA GLY A 243 7.64 -31.80 34.26
C GLY A 243 7.68 -33.32 34.05
N SER A 244 7.96 -34.11 35.10
CA SER A 244 8.07 -35.58 35.01
C SER A 244 6.73 -36.32 34.82
N LEU A 245 5.60 -35.64 34.95
CA LEU A 245 4.26 -36.16 34.67
C LEU A 245 3.77 -35.80 33.25
N SER A 246 4.64 -35.17 32.45
CA SER A 246 4.38 -34.78 31.07
C SER A 246 3.90 -35.99 30.24
N PRO A 247 2.68 -35.94 29.68
CA PRO A 247 2.27 -36.93 28.69
C PRO A 247 3.22 -36.85 27.47
N SER A 248 3.38 -37.97 26.76
CA SER A 248 4.19 -37.98 25.53
C SER A 248 3.62 -37.01 24.49
N PHE A 249 4.44 -36.55 23.53
CA PHE A 249 3.99 -35.70 22.42
C PHE A 249 2.72 -36.25 21.75
N MET A 250 2.70 -37.55 21.45
CA MET A 250 1.55 -38.21 20.82
C MET A 250 0.32 -38.25 21.72
N THR A 251 0.52 -38.35 23.04
CA THR A 251 -0.58 -38.31 24.01
C THR A 251 -1.19 -36.91 24.04
N LEU A 252 -0.39 -35.85 24.16
CA LEU A 252 -0.88 -34.47 24.13
C LEU A 252 -1.56 -34.12 22.80
N PHE A 253 -1.00 -34.59 21.69
CA PHE A 253 -1.60 -34.40 20.37
C PHE A 253 -2.96 -35.11 20.24
N LYS A 254 -3.06 -36.35 20.74
CA LYS A 254 -4.34 -37.09 20.81
C LYS A 254 -5.34 -36.37 21.70
N LEU A 255 -4.93 -35.92 22.90
CA LEU A 255 -5.81 -35.18 23.80
C LEU A 255 -6.33 -33.90 23.15
N LYS A 256 -5.48 -33.13 22.44
CA LYS A 256 -5.94 -31.96 21.67
C LYS A 256 -6.98 -32.33 20.62
N PHE A 257 -6.81 -33.46 19.95
CA PHE A 257 -7.75 -33.91 18.93
C PHE A 257 -9.05 -34.44 19.55
N GLU A 258 -8.98 -35.13 20.69
CA GLU A 258 -10.12 -35.69 21.43
C GLU A 258 -10.99 -34.58 22.05
N TYR A 259 -10.36 -33.60 22.72
CA TYR A 259 -11.07 -32.45 23.28
C TYR A 259 -11.48 -31.43 22.21
N GLY A 260 -10.82 -31.45 21.05
CA GLY A 260 -11.18 -30.66 19.89
C GLY A 260 -11.13 -29.15 20.12
N PHE A 261 -11.91 -28.40 19.34
CA PHE A 261 -12.06 -26.96 19.47
C PHE A 261 -13.43 -26.61 20.08
N THR A 262 -13.41 -25.89 21.19
CA THR A 262 -14.61 -25.42 21.89
C THR A 262 -14.61 -23.88 21.91
N VAL A 263 -15.72 -23.27 21.47
CA VAL A 263 -15.94 -21.81 21.54
C VAL A 263 -17.19 -21.56 22.36
N GLU A 264 -17.01 -20.98 23.55
CA GLU A 264 -18.06 -20.73 24.54
C GLU A 264 -18.84 -22.01 24.92
N SER A 265 -19.86 -22.38 24.14
CA SER A 265 -20.72 -23.56 24.31
C SER A 265 -20.81 -24.46 23.08
N LEU A 266 -20.15 -24.10 21.98
CA LEU A 266 -20.16 -24.85 20.72
C LEU A 266 -18.95 -25.79 20.66
N GLU A 267 -19.19 -27.08 20.85
CA GLU A 267 -18.19 -28.13 20.67
C GLU A 267 -18.07 -28.48 19.19
N LEU A 268 -17.10 -27.88 18.50
CA LEU A 268 -16.82 -28.21 17.10
C LEU A 268 -15.95 -29.48 16.95
N GLY A 269 -15.49 -30.02 18.08
CA GLY A 269 -14.68 -31.23 18.15
C GLY A 269 -13.40 -31.12 17.31
N SER A 270 -12.90 -32.27 16.86
CA SER A 270 -11.70 -32.36 16.03
C SER A 270 -11.87 -31.73 14.64
N ALA A 271 -13.08 -31.74 14.08
CA ALA A 271 -13.37 -31.12 12.78
C ALA A 271 -13.16 -29.60 12.83
N GLY A 272 -13.66 -28.93 13.87
CA GLY A 272 -13.43 -27.50 14.10
C GLY A 272 -11.95 -27.17 14.26
N LEU A 273 -11.21 -28.01 14.98
CA LEU A 273 -9.76 -27.84 15.17
C LEU A 273 -9.00 -27.90 13.84
N VAL A 274 -9.33 -28.86 12.97
CA VAL A 274 -8.70 -28.98 11.64
C VAL A 274 -9.05 -27.79 10.75
N ILE A 275 -10.32 -27.36 10.75
CA ILE A 275 -10.74 -26.16 10.01
C ILE A 275 -9.97 -24.94 10.49
N LEU A 276 -9.81 -24.78 11.81
CA LEU A 276 -9.04 -23.68 12.39
C LEU A 276 -7.58 -23.72 11.93
N TRP A 277 -6.93 -24.89 11.99
CA TRP A 277 -5.54 -25.06 11.54
C TRP A 277 -5.33 -24.78 10.05
N ILE A 278 -6.35 -24.96 9.21
CA ILE A 278 -6.31 -24.59 7.80
C ILE A 278 -6.56 -23.08 7.64
N LEU A 279 -7.52 -22.53 8.39
CA LEU A 279 -7.92 -21.13 8.27
C LEU A 279 -6.81 -20.18 8.74
N GLN A 280 -6.08 -20.53 9.80
CA GLN A 280 -5.00 -19.71 10.34
C GLN A 280 -3.91 -19.33 9.31
N PRO A 281 -3.25 -20.29 8.63
CA PRO A 281 -2.26 -19.98 7.59
C PRO A 281 -2.86 -19.24 6.41
N VAL A 282 -4.14 -19.48 6.09
CA VAL A 282 -4.83 -18.77 5.01
C VAL A 282 -4.98 -17.28 5.36
N ILE A 283 -5.44 -16.95 6.58
CA ILE A 283 -5.56 -15.55 7.03
C ILE A 283 -4.19 -14.87 7.04
N SER A 284 -3.16 -15.52 7.59
CA SER A 284 -1.78 -15.00 7.58
C SER A 284 -1.21 -14.78 6.18
N TYR A 285 -1.50 -15.69 5.26
CA TYR A 285 -1.05 -15.56 3.89
C TYR A 285 -1.69 -14.35 3.21
N PHE A 286 -3.02 -14.22 3.30
CA PHE A 286 -3.73 -13.11 2.71
C PHE A 286 -3.40 -11.78 3.37
N SER A 287 -3.15 -11.74 4.68
CA SER A 287 -2.70 -10.51 5.33
C SER A 287 -1.33 -10.11 4.80
N GLY A 288 -0.34 -11.00 4.81
CA GLY A 288 1.02 -10.64 4.37
C GLY A 288 1.15 -10.32 2.87
N ILE A 289 0.40 -10.99 1.99
CA ILE A 289 0.47 -10.72 0.54
C ILE A 289 -0.04 -9.32 0.18
N ASN A 290 -0.83 -8.68 1.04
CA ASN A 290 -1.28 -7.31 0.85
C ASN A 290 -0.22 -6.26 1.25
N PHE A 291 0.74 -6.63 2.12
CA PHE A 291 1.78 -5.72 2.60
C PHE A 291 3.12 -5.91 1.88
N MET A 292 3.48 -7.15 1.52
CA MET A 292 4.78 -7.49 0.95
C MET A 292 5.07 -6.77 -0.38
N PRO A 293 4.13 -6.73 -1.36
CA PRO A 293 4.39 -6.07 -2.65
C PRO A 293 4.72 -4.59 -2.49
N LYS A 294 4.06 -3.88 -1.57
CA LYS A 294 4.29 -2.44 -1.33
C LYS A 294 5.73 -2.18 -0.91
N GLY A 295 6.26 -2.99 0.02
CA GLY A 295 7.63 -2.87 0.48
C GLY A 295 8.68 -3.20 -0.60
N ILE A 296 8.38 -4.17 -1.48
CA ILE A 296 9.25 -4.54 -2.60
C ILE A 296 9.24 -3.45 -3.69
N VAL A 297 8.06 -2.94 -4.06
CA VAL A 297 7.88 -1.87 -5.04
C VAL A 297 8.62 -0.61 -4.60
N ASP A 298 8.42 -0.20 -3.34
CA ASP A 298 9.12 0.94 -2.73
C ASP A 298 10.64 0.78 -2.82
N TYR A 299 11.16 -0.41 -2.51
CA TYR A 299 12.60 -0.69 -2.64
C TYR A 299 13.10 -0.63 -4.09
N ILE A 300 12.36 -1.20 -5.05
CA ILE A 300 12.74 -1.22 -6.47
C ILE A 300 12.83 0.20 -7.05
N ILE A 301 11.91 1.08 -6.64
CA ILE A 301 11.89 2.48 -7.08
C ILE A 301 12.99 3.26 -6.38
N ASN A 302 13.07 3.21 -5.06
CA ASN A 302 13.96 4.06 -4.27
C ASN A 302 15.45 3.69 -4.37
N ARG A 303 15.80 2.50 -4.87
CA ARG A 303 17.20 2.11 -5.10
C ARG A 303 17.82 2.79 -6.33
N VAL A 304 17.03 3.47 -7.16
CA VAL A 304 17.51 4.21 -8.34
C VAL A 304 17.24 5.70 -8.12
N PRO A 305 18.23 6.59 -8.34
CA PRO A 305 18.01 8.03 -8.24
C PRO A 305 16.90 8.51 -9.17
N GLU A 306 16.05 9.41 -8.69
CA GLU A 306 14.88 9.91 -9.43
C GLU A 306 15.25 10.48 -10.80
N ALA A 307 16.34 11.27 -10.88
CA ALA A 307 16.84 11.82 -12.14
C ALA A 307 17.15 10.76 -13.21
N VAL A 308 17.56 9.55 -12.79
CA VAL A 308 17.86 8.43 -13.70
C VAL A 308 16.56 7.75 -14.14
N LEU A 309 15.58 7.61 -13.23
CA LEU A 309 14.25 7.11 -13.58
C LEU A 309 13.56 8.03 -14.58
N ASP A 310 13.62 9.34 -14.38
CA ASP A 310 13.04 10.33 -15.29
C ASP A 310 13.74 10.34 -16.65
N PHE A 311 15.07 10.23 -16.65
CA PHE A 311 15.85 10.10 -17.89
C PHE A 311 15.40 8.89 -18.72
N VAL A 312 15.28 7.72 -18.08
CA VAL A 312 14.87 6.48 -18.76
C VAL A 312 13.40 6.55 -19.19
N TYR A 313 12.54 7.11 -18.35
CA TYR A 313 11.12 7.30 -18.66
C TYR A 313 10.93 8.21 -19.87
N TYR A 314 11.60 9.36 -19.90
CA TYR A 314 11.57 10.30 -21.03
C TYR A 314 11.99 9.62 -22.34
N HIS A 315 13.12 8.92 -22.36
CA HIS A 315 13.58 8.23 -23.58
C HIS A 315 12.64 7.10 -23.99
N SER A 316 11.99 6.44 -23.03
CA SER A 316 10.98 5.41 -23.31
C SER A 316 9.72 6.00 -23.93
N LEU A 317 9.30 7.21 -23.53
CA LEU A 317 8.17 7.93 -24.15
C LEU A 317 8.46 8.36 -25.59
N LYS A 318 9.73 8.57 -25.95
CA LYS A 318 10.16 8.91 -27.31
C LYS A 318 10.43 7.67 -28.19
N ASP A 319 9.96 6.49 -27.77
CA ASP A 319 10.13 5.21 -28.46
C ASP A 319 11.60 4.85 -28.81
N ILE A 320 12.55 5.37 -28.03
CA ILE A 320 13.97 5.08 -28.22
C ILE A 320 14.24 3.63 -27.76
N PRO A 321 14.91 2.80 -28.58
CA PRO A 321 15.10 1.40 -28.24
C PRO A 321 16.00 1.25 -27.00
N LYS A 322 15.68 0.25 -26.17
CA LYS A 322 16.35 -0.03 -24.89
C LYS A 322 17.89 -0.04 -24.99
N ASN A 323 18.44 -0.55 -26.08
CA ASN A 323 19.89 -0.61 -26.30
C ASN A 323 20.52 0.78 -26.48
N GLU A 324 19.84 1.71 -27.15
CA GLU A 324 20.31 3.09 -27.28
C GLU A 324 20.25 3.83 -25.96
N ILE A 325 19.19 3.60 -25.16
CA ILE A 325 19.09 4.14 -23.79
C ILE A 325 20.28 3.67 -22.94
N ARG A 326 20.70 2.40 -23.06
CA ARG A 326 21.89 1.89 -22.37
C ARG A 326 23.17 2.61 -22.77
N VAL A 327 23.35 2.91 -24.05
CA VAL A 327 24.52 3.68 -24.54
C VAL A 327 24.51 5.08 -23.94
N GLN A 328 23.34 5.73 -23.88
CA GLN A 328 23.22 7.06 -23.31
C GLN A 328 23.43 7.10 -21.79
N LEU A 329 22.97 6.08 -21.06
CA LEU A 329 23.23 5.89 -19.64
C LEU A 329 24.73 5.67 -19.37
N ALA A 330 25.38 4.83 -20.19
CA ALA A 330 26.82 4.56 -20.06
C ALA A 330 27.67 5.82 -20.24
N LYS A 331 27.32 6.68 -21.20
CA LYS A 331 27.97 7.99 -21.40
C LYS A 331 27.85 8.92 -20.19
N ARG A 332 26.85 8.71 -19.33
CA ARG A 332 26.54 9.53 -18.14
C ARG A 332 26.88 8.83 -16.82
N GLY A 333 27.78 7.84 -16.85
CA GLY A 333 28.33 7.18 -15.65
C GLY A 333 27.66 5.87 -15.24
N TRP A 334 26.59 5.44 -15.93
CA TRP A 334 25.90 4.16 -15.68
C TRP A 334 26.40 3.09 -16.63
N THR A 335 27.66 2.66 -16.47
CA THR A 335 28.35 1.76 -17.42
C THR A 335 28.01 0.28 -17.22
N ARG A 336 27.58 -0.11 -16.02
CA ARG A 336 27.29 -1.51 -15.69
C ARG A 336 25.89 -1.89 -16.16
N THR A 337 25.78 -2.95 -16.96
CA THR A 337 24.50 -3.48 -17.47
C THR A 337 23.50 -3.74 -16.34
N LYS A 338 23.97 -4.24 -15.20
CA LYS A 338 23.14 -4.54 -14.05
C LYS A 338 22.49 -3.28 -13.44
N ASP A 339 23.23 -2.18 -13.37
CA ASP A 339 22.71 -0.92 -12.83
C ASP A 339 21.71 -0.31 -13.82
N GLN A 340 21.98 -0.41 -15.12
CA GLN A 340 21.03 -0.03 -16.17
C GLN A 340 19.73 -0.87 -16.09
N ASP A 341 19.84 -2.19 -15.86
CA ASP A 341 18.68 -3.06 -15.67
C ASP A 341 17.84 -2.66 -14.46
N TYR A 342 18.47 -2.20 -13.38
CA TYR A 342 17.73 -1.63 -12.24
C TYR A 342 16.97 -0.36 -12.58
N ALA A 343 17.54 0.52 -13.42
CA ALA A 343 16.85 1.72 -13.88
C ALA A 343 15.61 1.36 -14.73
N PHE A 344 15.74 0.39 -15.64
CA PHE A 344 14.59 -0.11 -16.41
C PHE A 344 13.53 -0.78 -15.54
N GLU A 345 13.95 -1.62 -14.58
CA GLU A 345 13.03 -2.25 -13.62
C GLU A 345 12.30 -1.18 -12.80
N GLY A 346 13.02 -0.17 -12.31
CA GLY A 346 12.44 0.95 -11.56
C GLY A 346 11.38 1.72 -12.33
N VAL A 347 11.64 2.07 -13.60
CA VAL A 347 10.66 2.76 -14.46
C VAL A 347 9.44 1.89 -14.72
N ASN A 348 9.63 0.63 -15.10
CA ASN A 348 8.52 -0.29 -15.34
C ASN A 348 7.66 -0.49 -14.08
N THR A 349 8.30 -0.64 -12.92
CA THR A 349 7.60 -0.75 -11.63
C THR A 349 6.87 0.53 -11.27
N ARG A 350 7.44 1.72 -11.53
CA ARG A 350 6.76 3.02 -11.31
C ARG A 350 5.51 3.13 -12.16
N ILE A 351 5.58 2.77 -13.45
CA ILE A 351 4.42 2.76 -14.36
C ILE A 351 3.36 1.77 -13.86
N LEU A 352 3.75 0.54 -13.53
CA LEU A 352 2.83 -0.49 -13.03
C LEU A 352 2.15 -0.06 -11.73
N ALA A 353 2.89 0.53 -10.78
CA ALA A 353 2.35 1.02 -9.52
C ALA A 353 1.30 2.13 -9.74
N ASN A 354 1.56 3.06 -10.66
CA ASN A 354 0.59 4.09 -11.04
C ASN A 354 -0.68 3.49 -11.67
N ILE A 355 -0.54 2.42 -12.47
CA ILE A 355 -1.69 1.70 -13.05
C ILE A 355 -2.48 0.95 -11.97
N MET A 356 -1.82 0.25 -11.04
CA MET A 356 -2.51 -0.48 -9.97
C MET A 356 -3.25 0.45 -9.03
N ASN A 357 -2.64 1.58 -8.65
CA ASN A 357 -3.30 2.62 -7.85
C ASN A 357 -4.56 3.20 -8.54
N ARG A 358 -4.65 3.10 -9.87
CA ARG A 358 -5.83 3.50 -10.67
C ARG A 358 -6.92 2.42 -10.75
N ILE A 359 -6.58 1.14 -10.59
CA ILE A 359 -7.54 0.02 -10.63
C ILE A 359 -8.16 -0.22 -9.25
N ASP A 360 -7.40 0.05 -8.19
CA ASP A 360 -7.87 -0.03 -6.79
C ASP A 360 -8.66 1.22 -6.34
N SER A 361 -9.04 2.10 -7.27
CA SER A 361 -9.89 3.30 -7.09
C SER A 361 -11.13 3.27 -7.97
#